data_AF-A0A3R7PQ84-F1
#
_entry.id   AF-A0A3R7PQ84-F1
#
_cell.length_a   1.000
_cell.length_b   1.000
_cell.length_c   1.000
_cell.angle_alpha   90.00
_cell.angle_beta   90.00
_cell.angle_gamma   90.00
#
_symmetry.space_group_name_H-M   'P 1'
#
loop_
_entity.id
_entity.type
_entity.pdbx_description
1 polymer ?
#
loop_
_entity_poly.entity_id
_entity_poly.type
_entity_poly.pdbx_seq_one_letter_code
_entity_poly.pdbx_strand_id
1 'polypeptide(L)'
;MTDLRVDNLKLDGNAVTSTDTNGTIDLTANGTGNVVVKGNTNPGTVVFNCESNSHGQTVKAQPHSASVTNTLTLPPGGDGELVSTVATQTLTNKSIAASQLTGALPAISGASLTALPATLPASSAANLTNIPAANITGTLPAIDGSNLTGIAAGGGATGGGSDQVFYENGQTVTTNYTITNGKNAMSAGPITINSSVTVTVGSGETWTVV
;
A
#
# COMPACT_ATOMS: atom_id res chain seq x y z
N MET A 1 54.38 -40.52 -18.78
CA MET A 1 53.51 -39.44 -19.27
C MET A 1 52.78 -38.89 -18.06
N THR A 2 53.05 -37.65 -17.68
CA THR A 2 52.43 -37.02 -16.49
C THR A 2 51.08 -36.38 -16.83
N ASP A 3 50.87 -36.04 -18.10
CA ASP A 3 49.61 -35.55 -18.66
C ASP A 3 49.18 -36.38 -19.88
N LEU A 4 47.87 -36.40 -20.15
CA LEU A 4 47.28 -36.84 -21.40
C LEU A 4 46.88 -35.59 -22.19
N ARG A 5 47.36 -35.49 -23.43
CA ARG A 5 46.95 -34.45 -24.36
C ARG A 5 46.16 -35.07 -25.49
N VAL A 6 44.96 -34.55 -25.69
CA VAL A 6 44.10 -34.90 -26.83
C VAL A 6 43.75 -33.59 -27.51
N ASP A 7 44.45 -33.29 -28.60
CA ASP A 7 44.31 -32.03 -29.32
C ASP A 7 44.49 -30.82 -28.36
N ASN A 8 43.52 -29.91 -28.28
CA ASN A 8 43.57 -28.71 -27.45
C ASN A 8 43.12 -28.95 -26.00
N LEU A 9 42.97 -30.21 -25.57
CA LEU A 9 42.65 -30.57 -24.19
C LEU A 9 43.87 -31.21 -23.50
N LYS A 10 44.22 -30.67 -22.33
CA LYS A 10 45.20 -31.24 -21.41
C LYS A 10 44.50 -31.80 -20.17
N LEU A 11 44.76 -33.07 -19.86
CA LEU A 11 44.32 -33.76 -18.65
C LEU A 11 45.55 -34.06 -17.80
N ASP A 12 45.63 -33.45 -16.62
CA ASP A 12 46.82 -33.49 -15.75
C ASP A 12 46.40 -33.52 -14.28
N GLY A 13 46.66 -34.65 -13.62
CA GLY A 13 46.13 -34.94 -12.29
C GLY A 13 44.60 -34.84 -12.25
N ASN A 14 44.09 -33.86 -11.49
CA ASN A 14 42.66 -33.61 -11.30
C ASN A 14 42.12 -32.46 -12.17
N ALA A 15 42.93 -31.92 -13.07
CA ALA A 15 42.54 -30.80 -13.93
C ALA A 15 42.21 -31.28 -15.34
N VAL A 16 41.16 -30.70 -15.90
CA VAL A 16 40.87 -30.68 -17.34
C VAL A 16 40.99 -29.23 -17.78
N THR A 17 41.81 -28.95 -18.79
CA THR A 17 42.09 -27.58 -19.22
C THR A 17 42.12 -27.48 -20.73
N SER A 18 41.44 -26.47 -21.27
CA SER A 18 41.58 -26.07 -22.68
C SER A 18 42.88 -25.30 -22.84
N THR A 19 43.68 -25.64 -23.85
CA THR A 19 44.96 -24.98 -24.12
C THR A 19 44.87 -23.82 -25.10
N ASP A 20 43.70 -23.61 -25.70
CA ASP A 20 43.43 -22.46 -26.56
C ASP A 20 43.17 -21.19 -25.74
N THR A 21 43.48 -20.02 -26.32
CA THR A 21 43.13 -18.73 -25.72
C THR A 21 41.61 -18.54 -25.76
N ASN A 22 40.99 -18.25 -24.62
CA ASN A 22 39.53 -18.23 -24.44
C ASN A 22 38.85 -19.55 -24.85
N GLY A 23 39.55 -20.68 -24.70
CA GLY A 23 39.05 -21.99 -25.10
C GLY A 23 37.93 -22.50 -24.18
N THR A 24 36.70 -22.52 -24.69
CA THR A 24 35.55 -23.14 -24.02
C THR A 24 35.73 -24.66 -23.94
N ILE A 25 35.25 -25.27 -22.86
CA ILE A 25 35.08 -26.73 -22.76
C ILE A 25 33.58 -27.01 -22.83
N ASP A 26 33.12 -27.47 -23.98
CA ASP A 26 31.74 -27.87 -24.16
C ASP A 26 31.51 -29.30 -23.65
N LEU A 27 30.44 -29.48 -22.87
CA LEU A 27 30.00 -30.79 -22.37
C LEU A 27 28.63 -31.11 -22.94
N THR A 28 28.59 -31.94 -23.97
CA THR A 28 27.34 -32.34 -24.64
C THR A 28 26.99 -33.79 -24.30
N ALA A 29 25.86 -34.00 -23.62
CA ALA A 29 25.33 -35.34 -23.41
C ALA A 29 24.53 -35.82 -24.64
N ASN A 30 24.55 -37.13 -24.92
CA ASN A 30 23.81 -37.72 -26.04
C ASN A 30 22.37 -38.07 -25.65
N GLY A 31 21.39 -37.75 -26.51
CA GLY A 31 19.97 -38.05 -26.29
C GLY A 31 19.43 -37.37 -25.03
N THR A 32 18.82 -38.16 -24.13
CA THR A 32 18.35 -37.69 -22.82
C THR A 32 19.42 -37.83 -21.72
N GLY A 33 20.70 -37.91 -22.09
CA GLY A 33 21.81 -38.04 -21.14
C GLY A 33 22.04 -36.76 -20.33
N ASN A 34 22.78 -36.89 -19.22
CA ASN A 34 23.10 -35.78 -18.30
C ASN A 34 24.61 -35.67 -18.08
N VAL A 35 25.08 -34.46 -17.77
CA VAL A 35 26.38 -34.26 -17.10
C VAL A 35 26.15 -34.37 -15.59
N VAL A 36 26.78 -35.35 -14.94
CA VAL A 36 26.53 -35.66 -13.52
C VAL A 36 27.78 -35.33 -12.69
N VAL A 37 27.65 -34.38 -11.77
CA VAL A 37 28.65 -34.10 -10.74
C VAL A 37 28.28 -34.87 -9.48
N LYS A 38 28.97 -35.97 -9.23
CA LYS A 38 28.68 -36.86 -8.09
C LYS A 38 29.28 -36.33 -6.79
N GLY A 39 28.48 -36.40 -5.73
CA GLY A 39 29.01 -36.46 -4.36
C GLY A 39 29.42 -37.90 -4.00
N ASN A 40 30.17 -38.04 -2.91
CA ASN A 40 30.47 -39.33 -2.27
C ASN A 40 29.96 -39.29 -0.83
N THR A 41 30.84 -39.32 0.17
CA THR A 41 30.49 -39.09 1.58
C THR A 41 29.91 -37.69 1.83
N ASN A 42 30.14 -36.74 0.91
CA ASN A 42 29.61 -35.38 0.94
C ASN A 42 28.81 -35.07 -0.34
N PRO A 43 27.89 -34.08 -0.31
CA PRO A 43 27.12 -33.68 -1.49
C PRO A 43 28.00 -33.23 -2.66
N GLY A 44 27.56 -33.49 -3.89
CA GLY A 44 28.21 -32.98 -5.09
C GLY A 44 28.12 -31.45 -5.16
N THR A 45 29.18 -30.82 -5.66
CA THR A 45 29.30 -29.36 -5.75
C THR A 45 29.94 -28.92 -7.06
N VAL A 46 29.54 -27.76 -7.55
CA VAL A 46 30.24 -27.00 -8.61
C VAL A 46 30.71 -25.68 -8.01
N VAL A 47 31.96 -25.31 -8.26
CA VAL A 47 32.54 -24.04 -7.79
C VAL A 47 32.79 -23.13 -8.98
N PHE A 48 32.15 -21.96 -8.98
CA PHE A 48 32.38 -20.88 -9.92
C PHE A 48 33.33 -19.86 -9.29
N ASN A 49 34.59 -19.92 -9.67
CA ASN A 49 35.58 -18.96 -9.20
C ASN A 49 35.40 -17.59 -9.86
N CYS A 50 35.81 -16.52 -9.18
CA CYS A 50 36.02 -15.23 -9.83
C CYS A 50 37.19 -15.30 -10.83
N GLU A 51 37.38 -14.25 -11.63
CA GLU A 51 38.36 -14.17 -12.71
C GLU A 51 39.81 -14.31 -12.23
N SER A 52 40.11 -13.91 -10.99
CA SER A 52 41.44 -14.10 -10.38
C SER A 52 41.60 -15.47 -9.68
N ASN A 53 40.57 -16.31 -9.64
CA ASN A 53 40.56 -17.59 -8.95
C ASN A 53 40.86 -17.53 -7.44
N SER A 54 40.64 -16.38 -6.81
CA SER A 54 40.87 -16.17 -5.36
C SER A 54 39.62 -16.37 -4.50
N HIS A 55 38.43 -16.24 -5.09
CA HIS A 55 37.14 -16.43 -4.42
C HIS A 55 36.26 -17.38 -5.25
N GLY A 56 35.35 -18.10 -4.61
CA GLY A 56 34.47 -19.07 -5.25
C GLY A 56 33.01 -18.99 -4.79
N GLN A 57 32.10 -19.17 -5.74
CA GLN A 57 30.66 -19.31 -5.52
C GLN A 57 30.30 -20.78 -5.72
N THR A 58 29.76 -21.43 -4.68
CA THR A 58 29.53 -22.88 -4.72
C THR A 58 28.04 -23.18 -4.89
N VAL A 59 27.69 -23.92 -5.94
CA VAL A 59 26.38 -24.59 -6.05
C VAL A 59 26.52 -25.99 -5.45
N LYS A 60 25.62 -26.35 -4.53
CA LYS A 60 25.70 -27.58 -3.74
C LYS A 60 24.38 -28.34 -3.73
N ALA A 61 24.46 -29.66 -3.94
CA ALA A 61 23.30 -30.55 -3.82
C ALA A 61 22.81 -30.67 -2.37
N GLN A 62 21.54 -31.05 -2.18
CA GLN A 62 20.98 -31.36 -0.86
C GLN A 62 21.71 -32.56 -0.22
N PRO A 63 21.87 -32.60 1.12
CA PRO A 63 22.49 -33.74 1.79
C PRO A 63 21.62 -34.99 1.71
N HIS A 64 22.23 -36.18 1.85
CA HIS A 64 21.51 -37.45 1.82
C HIS A 64 20.38 -37.52 2.87
N SER A 65 20.59 -36.94 4.04
CA SER A 65 19.59 -36.87 5.11
C SER A 65 18.32 -36.11 4.74
N ALA A 66 18.37 -35.21 3.75
CA ALA A 66 17.17 -34.53 3.26
C ALA A 66 16.25 -35.48 2.47
N SER A 67 16.77 -36.61 1.95
CA SER A 67 16.00 -37.62 1.21
C SER A 67 15.16 -37.04 0.06
N VAL A 68 15.69 -36.02 -0.63
CA VAL A 68 15.02 -35.35 -1.75
C VAL A 68 15.82 -35.49 -3.04
N THR A 69 15.12 -35.44 -4.17
CA THR A 69 15.69 -35.27 -5.51
C THR A 69 15.02 -34.06 -6.15
N ASN A 70 15.76 -32.96 -6.30
CA ASN A 70 15.21 -31.68 -6.76
C ASN A 70 15.80 -31.31 -8.12
N THR A 71 15.00 -30.61 -8.93
CA THR A 71 15.46 -29.97 -10.17
C THR A 71 15.29 -28.46 -10.02
N LEU A 72 16.35 -27.69 -10.32
CA LEU A 72 16.25 -26.25 -10.50
C LEU A 72 16.17 -25.95 -11.99
N THR A 73 15.03 -25.44 -12.44
CA THR A 73 14.88 -24.90 -13.79
C THR A 73 15.29 -23.43 -13.78
N LEU A 74 16.22 -23.03 -14.65
CA LEU A 74 16.65 -21.64 -14.77
C LEU A 74 15.54 -20.77 -15.38
N PRO A 75 15.52 -19.46 -15.08
CA PRO A 75 14.57 -18.54 -15.71
C PRO A 75 14.70 -18.56 -17.24
N PRO A 76 13.58 -18.60 -18.00
CA PRO A 76 13.62 -18.42 -19.44
C PRO A 76 13.88 -16.94 -19.81
N GLY A 77 14.44 -16.69 -20.99
CA GLY A 77 14.69 -15.35 -21.51
C GLY A 77 16.19 -15.03 -21.60
N GLY A 78 16.56 -13.78 -21.29
CA GLY A 78 17.95 -13.34 -21.23
C GLY A 78 18.61 -13.64 -19.88
N ASP A 79 19.75 -12.99 -19.64
CA ASP A 79 20.51 -13.14 -18.39
C ASP A 79 19.66 -12.79 -17.15
N GLY A 80 19.82 -13.58 -16.09
CA GLY A 80 19.07 -13.40 -14.86
C GLY A 80 19.88 -13.78 -13.62
N GLU A 81 19.62 -13.07 -12.53
CA GLU A 81 20.19 -13.36 -11.21
C GLU A 81 19.20 -14.19 -10.39
N LEU A 82 19.69 -15.25 -9.74
CA LEU A 82 18.88 -16.07 -8.84
C LEU A 82 18.83 -15.42 -7.45
N VAL A 83 17.62 -15.33 -6.89
CA VAL A 83 17.46 -14.65 -5.60
C VAL A 83 17.91 -15.50 -4.40
N SER A 84 18.70 -14.91 -3.49
CA SER A 84 19.15 -15.52 -2.22
C SER A 84 18.39 -15.02 -0.97
N THR A 85 18.60 -15.63 0.20
CA THR A 85 17.95 -15.22 1.46
C THR A 85 18.76 -14.26 2.32
N VAL A 86 20.03 -14.02 1.98
CA VAL A 86 20.97 -13.26 2.82
C VAL A 86 21.19 -11.82 2.35
N ALA A 87 20.87 -11.52 1.10
CA ALA A 87 20.96 -10.18 0.52
C ALA A 87 19.58 -9.64 0.15
N THR A 88 19.37 -8.33 0.34
CA THR A 88 18.19 -7.64 -0.18
C THR A 88 18.25 -7.64 -1.70
N GLN A 89 17.23 -8.18 -2.36
CA GLN A 89 17.14 -8.23 -3.82
C GLN A 89 15.83 -7.62 -4.30
N THR A 90 15.88 -6.98 -5.47
CA THR A 90 14.70 -6.37 -6.11
C THR A 90 14.17 -7.31 -7.19
N LEU A 91 12.91 -7.73 -7.08
CA LEU A 91 12.26 -8.58 -8.08
C LEU A 91 11.52 -7.73 -9.11
N THR A 92 12.19 -7.39 -10.21
CA THR A 92 11.57 -6.64 -11.32
C THR A 92 10.78 -7.59 -12.23
N ASN A 93 9.62 -7.14 -12.74
CA ASN A 93 8.76 -7.89 -13.65
C ASN A 93 8.31 -9.26 -13.09
N LYS A 94 8.01 -9.31 -11.80
CA LYS A 94 7.42 -10.48 -11.14
C LYS A 94 6.08 -10.08 -10.54
N SER A 95 5.06 -10.88 -10.81
CA SER A 95 3.76 -10.75 -10.15
C SER A 95 3.76 -11.64 -8.91
N ILE A 96 3.65 -11.03 -7.72
CA ILE A 96 3.41 -11.75 -6.47
C ILE A 96 1.92 -11.57 -6.17
N ALA A 97 1.16 -12.66 -6.06
CA ALA A 97 -0.25 -12.57 -5.72
C ALA A 97 -0.40 -11.99 -4.30
N ALA A 98 -1.31 -11.03 -4.11
CA ALA A 98 -1.49 -10.36 -2.82
C ALA A 98 -1.73 -11.34 -1.66
N SER A 99 -2.42 -12.45 -1.92
CA SER A 99 -2.67 -13.53 -0.95
C SER A 99 -1.42 -14.25 -0.44
N GLN A 100 -0.29 -14.14 -1.15
CA GLN A 100 0.99 -14.72 -0.74
C GLN A 100 1.78 -13.79 0.19
N LEU A 101 1.41 -12.51 0.27
CA LEU A 101 1.98 -11.59 1.25
C LEU A 101 1.32 -11.88 2.61
N THR A 102 2.06 -12.57 3.47
CA THR A 102 1.61 -12.97 4.82
C THR A 102 2.51 -12.37 5.89
N GLY A 103 2.01 -12.30 7.14
CA GLY A 103 2.73 -11.72 8.27
C GLY A 103 2.57 -10.20 8.40
N ALA A 104 3.38 -9.59 9.26
CA ALA A 104 3.43 -8.14 9.37
C ALA A 104 4.20 -7.58 8.17
N LEU A 105 3.48 -6.94 7.24
CA LEU A 105 4.14 -6.16 6.20
C LEU A 105 4.74 -4.91 6.86
N PRO A 106 5.97 -4.51 6.51
CA PRO A 106 6.50 -3.20 6.87
C PRO A 106 5.50 -2.10 6.47
N ALA A 107 5.58 -0.94 7.12
CA ALA A 107 4.73 0.20 6.78
C ALA A 107 4.77 0.46 5.27
N ILE A 108 3.69 0.11 4.58
CA ILE A 108 3.54 0.38 3.16
C ILE A 108 3.21 1.85 3.05
N SER A 109 4.07 2.63 2.41
CA SER A 109 3.72 4.01 2.07
C SER A 109 2.46 3.98 1.19
N GLY A 110 1.35 4.51 1.70
CA GLY A 110 0.11 4.62 0.94
C GLY A 110 0.29 5.40 -0.37
N ALA A 111 1.29 6.27 -0.47
CA ALA A 111 1.63 6.99 -1.69
C ALA A 111 2.10 6.08 -2.84
N SER A 112 2.69 4.93 -2.52
CA SER A 112 3.12 3.94 -3.52
C SER A 112 1.99 3.01 -3.97
N LEU A 113 0.82 3.12 -3.36
CA LEU A 113 -0.34 2.29 -3.61
C LEU A 113 -1.23 3.00 -4.65
N THR A 114 -1.01 2.72 -5.93
CA THR A 114 -1.67 3.43 -7.05
C THR A 114 -2.96 2.79 -7.54
N ALA A 115 -3.28 1.58 -7.04
CA ALA A 115 -4.41 0.77 -7.49
C ALA A 115 -5.31 0.34 -6.32
N LEU A 116 -5.69 1.28 -5.45
CA LEU A 116 -6.76 1.00 -4.48
C LEU A 116 -8.10 0.92 -5.21
N PRO A 117 -9.03 0.04 -4.76
CA PRO A 117 -10.42 0.11 -5.23
C PRO A 117 -11.00 1.48 -4.88
N ALA A 118 -11.93 1.97 -5.72
CA ALA A 118 -12.58 3.28 -5.53
C ALA A 118 -13.28 3.43 -4.17
N THR A 119 -13.67 2.30 -3.57
CA THR A 119 -14.12 2.22 -2.18
C THR A 119 -13.15 1.32 -1.41
N LEU A 120 -12.39 1.90 -0.47
CA LEU A 120 -11.70 1.07 0.52
C LEU A 120 -12.77 0.36 1.36
N PRO A 121 -12.59 -0.93 1.70
CA PRO A 121 -13.44 -1.57 2.70
C PRO A 121 -13.46 -0.70 3.95
N ALA A 122 -14.65 -0.42 4.48
CA ALA A 122 -14.81 0.39 5.69
C ALA A 122 -14.25 -0.38 6.90
N SER A 123 -12.94 -0.30 7.10
CA SER A 123 -12.27 -0.93 8.24
C SER A 123 -12.42 -0.08 9.50
N SER A 124 -12.15 1.22 9.40
CA SER A 124 -12.47 2.29 10.36
C SER A 124 -11.80 3.59 9.91
N ALA A 125 -12.44 4.74 10.14
CA ALA A 125 -11.82 6.05 9.95
C ALA A 125 -11.11 6.59 11.21
N ALA A 126 -11.04 5.82 12.31
CA ALA A 126 -10.58 6.30 13.62
C ALA A 126 -9.16 6.93 13.62
N ASN A 127 -8.31 6.56 12.67
CA ASN A 127 -6.95 7.06 12.55
C ASN A 127 -6.79 8.19 11.51
N LEU A 128 -7.86 8.67 10.88
CA LEU A 128 -7.80 9.78 9.92
C LEU A 128 -7.95 11.11 10.69
N THR A 129 -6.83 11.70 11.11
CA THR A 129 -6.81 12.91 11.95
C THR A 129 -6.89 14.24 11.17
N ASN A 130 -6.69 14.22 9.84
CA ASN A 130 -6.54 15.44 9.03
C ASN A 130 -7.24 15.33 7.67
N ILE A 131 -8.53 14.99 7.66
CA ILE A 131 -9.30 14.97 6.42
C ILE A 131 -9.69 16.42 6.04
N PRO A 132 -9.29 16.94 4.86
CA PRO A 132 -9.75 18.25 4.41
C PRO A 132 -11.27 18.27 4.30
N ALA A 133 -11.92 19.33 4.79
CA ALA A 133 -13.38 19.43 4.81
C ALA A 133 -14.03 19.26 3.42
N ALA A 134 -13.37 19.74 2.36
CA ALA A 134 -13.83 19.59 0.97
C ALA A 134 -13.92 18.12 0.51
N ASN A 135 -13.22 17.20 1.17
CA ASN A 135 -13.23 15.78 0.85
C ASN A 135 -14.31 15.01 1.64
N ILE A 136 -14.98 15.65 2.60
CA ILE A 136 -16.14 15.10 3.30
C ILE A 136 -17.40 15.48 2.49
N THR A 137 -17.71 14.69 1.46
CA THR A 137 -18.87 14.93 0.59
C THR A 137 -20.00 13.93 0.85
N GLY A 138 -21.24 14.33 0.58
CA GLY A 138 -22.43 13.48 0.73
C GLY A 138 -23.17 13.69 2.05
N THR A 139 -24.21 12.89 2.30
CA THR A 139 -24.91 12.90 3.59
C THR A 139 -24.04 12.19 4.61
N LEU A 140 -23.65 12.89 5.67
CA LEU A 140 -23.17 12.22 6.87
C LEU A 140 -24.37 11.47 7.46
N PRO A 141 -24.28 10.14 7.71
CA PRO A 141 -25.28 9.44 8.53
C PRO A 141 -25.46 10.15 9.88
N ALA A 142 -26.48 9.80 10.65
CA ALA A 142 -26.65 10.35 11.99
C ALA A 142 -25.34 10.18 12.80
N ILE A 143 -24.61 11.29 12.94
CA ILE A 143 -23.38 11.39 13.73
C ILE A 143 -23.74 11.98 15.09
N ASP A 144 -23.10 11.50 16.14
CA ASP A 144 -23.10 12.22 17.40
C ASP A 144 -22.23 13.47 17.26
N GLY A 145 -22.90 14.63 17.30
CA GLY A 145 -22.27 15.95 17.21
C GLY A 145 -21.49 16.38 18.45
N SER A 146 -21.52 15.60 19.55
CA SER A 146 -20.94 15.98 20.85
C SER A 146 -19.45 16.37 20.79
N ASN A 147 -18.70 15.81 19.85
CA ASN A 147 -17.27 16.07 19.66
C ASN A 147 -16.95 17.11 18.56
N LEU A 148 -17.94 17.65 17.86
CA LEU A 148 -17.71 18.69 16.85
C LEU A 148 -17.45 20.02 17.56
N THR A 149 -16.19 20.46 17.53
CA THR A 149 -15.79 21.79 18.03
C THR A 149 -15.72 22.79 16.87
N GLY A 150 -15.87 24.08 17.15
CA GLY A 150 -15.77 25.13 16.12
C GLY A 150 -17.00 25.27 15.20
N ILE A 151 -18.05 24.47 15.40
CA ILE A 151 -19.38 24.80 14.90
C ILE A 151 -19.91 25.88 15.83
N ALA A 152 -20.06 27.11 15.32
CA ALA A 152 -20.86 28.12 16.03
C ALA A 152 -22.20 27.47 16.31
N ALA A 153 -22.52 27.25 17.60
CA ALA A 153 -23.68 26.47 18.02
C ALA A 153 -24.89 26.88 17.18
N GLY A 154 -25.33 26.00 16.27
CA GLY A 154 -26.32 26.31 15.23
C GLY A 154 -27.73 26.54 15.75
N GLY A 155 -27.89 27.05 16.97
CA GLY A 155 -29.16 27.34 17.63
C GLY A 155 -29.06 27.83 19.08
N GLY A 156 -27.88 28.16 19.60
CA GLY A 156 -27.70 28.72 20.96
C GLY A 156 -27.04 30.10 20.91
N ALA A 157 -27.39 30.98 21.87
CA ALA A 157 -26.88 32.35 21.93
C ALA A 157 -25.37 32.46 21.71
N THR A 158 -24.97 33.43 20.89
CA THR A 158 -23.60 33.91 20.67
C THR A 158 -23.09 34.76 21.84
N GLY A 159 -23.31 34.30 23.08
CA GLY A 159 -22.74 34.88 24.30
C GLY A 159 -21.43 34.20 24.70
N GLY A 160 -20.60 34.86 25.51
CA GLY A 160 -19.28 34.38 25.94
C GLY A 160 -19.26 33.13 26.86
N GLY A 161 -20.34 32.35 26.90
CA GLY A 161 -20.51 31.16 27.73
C GLY A 161 -21.25 30.04 26.99
N SER A 162 -21.25 28.82 27.54
CA SER A 162 -21.87 27.62 26.94
C SER A 162 -23.34 27.42 27.30
N ASP A 163 -23.96 28.40 27.97
CA ASP A 163 -25.32 28.27 28.48
C ASP A 163 -26.34 28.19 27.33
N GLN A 164 -27.08 27.10 27.27
CA GLN A 164 -28.17 26.90 26.31
C GLN A 164 -29.49 27.57 26.75
N VAL A 165 -29.39 28.61 27.57
CA VAL A 165 -30.56 29.26 28.19
C VAL A 165 -31.05 30.48 27.42
N PHE A 166 -30.20 31.07 26.59
CA PHE A 166 -30.52 32.27 25.83
C PHE A 166 -30.77 31.92 24.35
N TYR A 167 -31.86 32.47 23.82
CA TYR A 167 -32.17 32.50 22.40
C TYR A 167 -31.99 33.93 21.92
N GLU A 168 -31.12 34.14 20.93
CA GLU A 168 -30.86 35.46 20.34
C GLU A 168 -31.49 35.56 18.96
N ASN A 169 -32.43 36.49 18.78
CA ASN A 169 -32.90 36.90 17.46
C ASN A 169 -32.24 38.21 17.03
N GLY A 170 -32.16 38.43 15.72
CA GLY A 170 -31.85 39.75 15.17
C GLY A 170 -32.91 40.79 15.56
N GLN A 171 -32.51 42.05 15.68
CA GLN A 171 -33.42 43.17 16.00
C GLN A 171 -34.06 43.80 14.75
N THR A 172 -33.53 43.50 13.56
CA THR A 172 -33.97 44.12 12.31
C THR A 172 -34.32 43.06 11.27
N VAL A 173 -35.55 43.13 10.76
CA VAL A 173 -35.99 42.35 9.60
C VAL A 173 -35.56 43.08 8.35
N THR A 174 -34.54 42.54 7.67
CA THR A 174 -33.91 43.17 6.50
C THR A 174 -34.46 42.69 5.17
N THR A 175 -35.26 41.62 5.16
CA THR A 175 -35.76 40.93 3.96
C THR A 175 -37.22 40.55 4.17
N ASN A 176 -38.04 40.58 3.10
CA ASN A 176 -39.42 40.11 3.15
C ASN A 176 -39.47 38.70 3.73
N TYR A 177 -40.36 38.50 4.71
CA TYR A 177 -40.49 37.23 5.41
C TYR A 177 -41.95 36.84 5.52
N THR A 178 -42.25 35.58 5.22
CA THR A 178 -43.58 35.00 5.42
C THR A 178 -43.42 33.90 6.46
N ILE A 179 -44.21 33.99 7.53
CA ILE A 179 -44.25 32.90 8.52
C ILE A 179 -44.75 31.64 7.79
N THR A 180 -44.04 30.53 8.02
CA THR A 180 -44.38 29.25 7.39
C THR A 180 -45.80 28.84 7.77
N ASN A 181 -46.63 28.53 6.76
CA ASN A 181 -48.04 28.22 6.95
C ASN A 181 -48.28 27.19 8.07
N GLY A 182 -49.11 27.53 9.04
CA GLY A 182 -49.43 26.72 10.21
C GLY A 182 -48.41 26.82 11.35
N LYS A 183 -47.59 27.89 11.39
CA LYS A 183 -46.62 28.14 12.46
C LYS A 183 -46.87 29.51 13.10
N ASN A 184 -46.46 29.63 14.36
CA ASN A 184 -46.32 30.92 15.02
C ASN A 184 -44.84 31.28 15.08
N ALA A 185 -44.55 32.58 15.12
CA ALA A 185 -43.20 33.10 15.27
C ALA A 185 -43.05 33.86 16.59
N MET A 186 -41.85 33.86 17.15
CA MET A 186 -41.49 34.60 18.35
C MET A 186 -40.16 35.30 18.16
N SER A 187 -40.07 36.53 18.64
CA SER A 187 -38.83 37.32 18.72
C SER A 187 -38.81 38.09 20.04
N ALA A 188 -37.63 38.43 20.53
CA ALA A 188 -37.43 39.22 21.74
C ALA A 188 -36.92 40.64 21.40
N GLY A 189 -37.43 41.63 22.15
CA GLY A 189 -37.02 43.03 22.07
C GLY A 189 -37.80 43.87 21.04
N PRO A 190 -37.51 45.18 20.92
CA PRO A 190 -38.07 45.96 19.84
C PRO A 190 -37.58 45.41 18.50
N ILE A 191 -38.52 45.06 17.63
CA ILE A 191 -38.20 44.62 16.27
C ILE A 191 -38.44 45.75 15.28
N THR A 192 -37.40 46.07 14.53
CA THR A 192 -37.47 47.01 13.41
C THR A 192 -37.70 46.25 12.12
N ILE A 193 -38.65 46.70 11.30
CA ILE A 193 -38.81 46.21 9.94
C ILE A 193 -38.27 47.30 9.02
N ASN A 194 -37.30 46.96 8.15
CA ASN A 194 -36.74 47.93 7.22
C ASN A 194 -37.82 48.49 6.28
N SER A 195 -37.61 49.72 5.80
CA SER A 195 -38.49 50.29 4.79
C SER A 195 -38.55 49.38 3.55
N SER A 196 -39.73 49.23 2.96
CA SER A 196 -40.03 48.31 1.85
C SER A 196 -39.92 46.81 2.17
N VAL A 197 -39.72 46.43 3.43
CA VAL A 197 -39.79 45.05 3.90
C VAL A 197 -41.15 44.77 4.51
N THR A 198 -41.70 43.60 4.22
CA THR A 198 -42.99 43.13 4.73
C THR A 198 -42.80 41.84 5.52
N VAL A 199 -43.41 41.76 6.69
CA VAL A 199 -43.58 40.50 7.42
C VAL A 199 -45.03 40.07 7.26
N THR A 200 -45.24 38.93 6.60
CA THR A 200 -46.57 38.37 6.38
C THR A 200 -46.88 37.35 7.44
N VAL A 201 -47.95 37.59 8.19
CA VAL A 201 -48.54 36.66 9.16
C VAL A 201 -49.81 36.09 8.52
N GLY A 202 -49.87 34.78 8.35
CA GLY A 202 -51.01 34.09 7.76
C GLY A 202 -52.27 34.15 8.62
N SER A 203 -53.41 33.76 8.03
CA SER A 203 -54.67 33.68 8.78
C SER A 203 -54.58 32.60 9.87
N GLY A 204 -54.82 32.99 11.12
CA GLY A 204 -54.75 32.09 12.28
C GLY A 204 -53.34 31.92 12.85
N GLU A 205 -52.34 32.62 12.32
CA GLU A 205 -50.97 32.64 12.83
C GLU A 205 -50.74 33.85 13.73
N THR A 206 -49.77 33.73 14.63
CA THR A 206 -49.35 34.81 15.52
C THR A 206 -47.85 35.03 15.40
N TRP A 207 -47.46 36.29 15.25
CA TRP A 207 -46.10 36.74 15.56
C TRP A 207 -46.11 37.44 16.91
N THR A 208 -45.43 36.87 17.90
CA THR A 208 -45.30 37.46 19.23
C THR A 208 -43.93 38.10 19.40
N VAL A 209 -43.92 39.35 19.81
CA VAL A 209 -42.71 40.06 20.24
C VAL A 209 -42.75 40.14 21.76
N VAL A 210 -41.77 39.53 22.45
CA VAL A 210 -41.66 39.55 23.92
C VAL A 210 -40.63 40.56 24.42
#